data_AF-A0AAU9XPB3-F1
#
_entry.id   AF-A0AAU9XPB3-F1
#
_cell.length_a   1.000
_cell.length_b   1.000
_cell.length_c   1.000
_cell.angle_alpha   90.00
_cell.angle_beta   90.00
_cell.angle_gamma   90.00
#
_symmetry.space_group_name_H-M   'P 1'
#
loop_
_entity.id
_entity.type
_entity.pdbx_description
1 polymer ?
#
loop_
_entity_poly.entity_id
_entity_poly.type
_entity_poly.pdbx_seq_one_letter_code
_entity_poly.pdbx_strand_id
1 'polypeptide(L)' 'MKLLRPLVKRWRSMGHCCFLYLDDGIPGLPERVPRLQLDLKLCGLKLNNEKSKLEPMQVGQWLGFVTDTICSLEFLL' A
#
# COMPACT_ATOMS: atom_id res chain seq x y z
N MET A 1 -9.17 -13.25 4.26
CA MET A 1 -8.84 -12.14 3.33
C MET A 1 -10.06 -11.52 2.63
N LYS A 2 -11.14 -11.17 3.37
CA LYS A 2 -12.32 -10.48 2.81
C LYS A 2 -12.42 -9.01 3.24
N LEU A 3 -11.80 -8.65 4.37
CA LEU A 3 -11.86 -7.31 4.98
C LEU A 3 -11.22 -6.20 4.13
N LEU A 4 -10.11 -6.49 3.44
CA LEU A 4 -9.38 -5.49 2.64
C LEU A 4 -9.94 -5.35 1.21
N ARG A 5 -10.80 -6.27 0.77
CA ARG A 5 -11.35 -6.28 -0.60
C ARG A 5 -12.20 -5.03 -0.91
N PRO A 6 -13.10 -4.55 -0.04
CA PRO A 6 -13.86 -3.32 -0.27
C PRO A 6 -12.94 -2.10 -0.37
N LEU A 7 -11.90 -2.05 0.46
CA LEU A 7 -10.93 -0.97 0.48
C LEU A 7 -10.12 -0.90 -0.81
N VAL A 8 -9.58 -2.05 -1.25
CA VAL A 8 -8.89 -2.18 -2.55
C VAL A 8 -9.82 -1.83 -3.72
N LYS A 9 -11.09 -2.24 -3.67
CA LYS A 9 -12.08 -1.89 -4.70
C LYS A 9 -12.29 -0.37 -4.78
N ARG A 10 -12.40 0.31 -3.63
CA ARG A 10 -12.53 1.77 -3.56
C ARG A 10 -11.29 2.47 -4.10
N TRP A 11 -10.10 2.04 -3.72
CA TRP A 11 -8.84 2.57 -4.25
C TRP A 11 -8.75 2.45 -5.78
N ARG A 12 -9.07 1.27 -6.33
CA ARG A 12 -9.11 1.05 -7.78
C ARG A 12 -10.15 1.94 -8.49
N SER A 13 -11.34 2.12 -7.93
CA SER A 13 -12.36 3.01 -8.50
C SER A 13 -11.93 4.48 -8.54
N MET A 14 -11.02 4.88 -7.65
CA MET A 14 -10.43 6.22 -7.62
C MET A 14 -9.18 6.33 -8.51
N GLY A 15 -8.81 5.28 -9.25
CA GLY A 15 -7.61 5.24 -10.09
C GLY A 15 -6.30 5.03 -9.31
N HIS A 16 -6.36 4.56 -8.06
CA HIS A 16 -5.16 4.17 -7.32
C HIS A 16 -4.80 2.75 -7.76
N CYS A 17 -3.67 2.61 -8.45
CA CYS A 17 -3.06 1.30 -8.66
C CYS A 17 -2.48 0.86 -7.31
N CYS A 18 -2.99 -0.23 -6.74
CA CYS A 18 -2.47 -0.79 -5.48
C CYS A 18 -2.45 -2.31 -5.58
N PHE A 19 -1.29 -2.90 -5.25
CA PHE A 19 -1.11 -4.32 -5.05
C PHE A 19 -1.20 -4.61 -3.55
N LEU A 20 -1.90 -5.68 -3.19
CA LEU A 20 -2.07 -6.05 -1.78
C LEU A 20 -2.07 -7.58 -1.70
N TYR A 21 -1.16 -8.11 -0.90
CA TYR A 21 -1.04 -9.51 -0.56
C TYR A 21 -1.02 -9.66 0.96
N LEU A 22 -2.07 -10.28 1.50
CA LEU A 22 -2.32 -10.30 2.93
C LEU A 22 -2.37 -8.88 3.53
N ASP A 23 -1.45 -8.57 4.42
CA ASP A 23 -1.20 -7.28 5.07
C ASP A 23 -0.15 -6.42 4.33
N ASP A 24 0.54 -6.98 3.33
CA ASP A 24 1.63 -6.32 2.60
C ASP A 24 1.13 -5.70 1.29
N GLY A 25 1.43 -4.43 1.04
CA GLY A 25 0.90 -3.68 -0.09
C GLY A 25 1.85 -2.69 -0.72
N ILE A 26 1.68 -2.48 -2.03
CA ILE A 26 2.42 -1.50 -2.83
C ILE A 26 1.44 -0.57 -3.52
N PRO A 27 1.40 0.74 -3.19
CA PRO A 27 0.71 1.72 -4.00
C PRO A 27 1.59 2.15 -5.17
N GLY A 28 1.03 2.12 -6.37
CA GLY A 28 1.69 2.53 -7.61
C GLY A 28 1.79 4.04 -7.81
N LEU A 29 1.27 4.86 -6.89
CA LEU A 29 1.48 6.32 -6.91
C LEU A 29 1.81 6.88 -5.51
N PRO A 30 2.89 7.66 -5.38
CA PRO A 30 3.38 8.12 -4.08
C PRO A 30 2.56 9.28 -3.52
N GLU A 31 2.07 10.16 -4.38
CA GLU A 31 1.22 11.31 -4.03
C GLU A 31 -0.06 10.90 -3.29
N ARG A 32 -0.45 9.64 -3.40
CA ARG A 32 -1.71 9.12 -2.87
C ARG A 32 -1.58 8.41 -1.53
N VAL A 33 -0.36 8.28 -1.00
CA VAL A 33 -0.06 7.63 0.29
C VAL A 33 -0.79 8.27 1.47
N PRO A 34 -0.85 9.62 1.63
CA PRO A 34 -1.53 10.22 2.78
C PRO A 34 -3.01 9.84 2.85
N ARG A 35 -3.66 9.71 1.69
CA ARG A 35 -5.07 9.32 1.61
C ARG A 35 -5.27 7.84 1.92
N LEU A 36 -4.33 7.01 1.51
CA LEU A 36 -4.30 5.58 1.80
C LEU A 36 -4.16 5.35 3.32
N GLN A 37 -3.26 6.08 3.97
CA GLN A 37 -3.12 6.09 5.43
C GLN A 37 -4.40 6.53 6.16
N LEU A 38 -5.06 7.57 5.66
CA LEU A 38 -6.33 8.03 6.23
C LEU A 38 -7.41 6.95 6.12
N ASP A 39 -7.55 6.34 4.95
CA ASP A 39 -8.54 5.29 4.73
C ASP A 39 -8.29 4.06 5.61
N LEU A 40 -7.02 3.68 5.78
CA LEU A 40 -6.62 2.59 6.68
C LEU A 40 -7.00 2.91 8.13
N LYS A 41 -6.70 4.13 8.59
CA LYS A 41 -7.06 4.60 9.93
C LYS A 41 -8.57 4.60 10.16
N LEU A 42 -9.36 5.02 9.15
CA LEU A 42 -10.82 4.99 9.21
C LEU A 42 -11.39 3.56 9.26
N CYS A 43 -10.68 2.60 8.69
CA CYS A 43 -11.04 1.18 8.78
C CYS A 43 -10.53 0.50 10.06
N GLY A 44 -9.90 1.24 10.98
CA GLY A 44 -9.28 0.69 12.18
C GLY A 44 -8.01 -0.12 11.93
N LEU A 45 -7.41 0.01 10.73
CA LEU A 45 -6.16 -0.65 10.36
C LEU A 45 -4.99 0.26 10.73
N LYS A 46 -3.93 -0.34 11.29
CA LYS A 46 -2.76 0.39 11.76
C LYS A 46 -1.55 -0.03 10.95
N LEU A 47 -1.02 0.93 10.20
CA LEU A 47 0.18 0.73 9.42
C LEU A 47 1.38 0.46 10.35
N ASN A 48 2.14 -0.57 10.03
CA ASN A 48 3.34 -0.92 10.75
C ASN A 48 4.50 -0.02 10.29
N ASN A 49 4.74 1.07 11.02
CA ASN A 49 5.79 2.04 10.67
C ASN A 49 7.22 1.47 10.75
N GLU A 50 7.44 0.36 11.46
CA GLU A 50 8.77 -0.27 11.53
C GLU A 50 9.09 -1.07 10.27
N LYS A 51 8.04 -1.62 9.63
CA LYS A 51 8.17 -2.46 8.42
C LYS A 51 7.79 -1.73 7.13
N SER A 52 7.01 -0.66 7.23
CA SER A 52 6.52 0.08 6.06
C SER A 52 7.51 1.13 5.61
N LYS A 53 7.70 1.23 4.30
CA LYS A 53 8.51 2.25 3.65
C LYS A 53 7.58 3.26 3.00
N LEU A 54 7.36 4.35 3.71
CA LEU A 54 6.45 5.44 3.35
C LEU A 54 7.13 6.57 2.57
N GLU A 55 8.36 6.36 2.14
CA GLU A 55 9.04 7.21 1.16
C GLU A 55 9.14 6.49 -0.21
N PRO A 56 9.02 7.22 -1.33
CA PRO A 56 9.15 6.64 -2.65
C PRO A 56 10.53 6.00 -2.83
N MET A 57 10.57 4.74 -3.26
CA MET A 57 11.83 4.03 -3.49
C MET A 57 11.90 3.51 -4.91
N GLN A 58 13.08 3.58 -5.54
CA GLN A 58 13.26 3.03 -6.89
C GLN A 58 13.24 1.50 -6.91
N VAL A 59 13.69 0.88 -5.81
CA VAL A 59 13.80 -0.57 -5.67
C VAL A 59 13.20 -0.99 -4.32
N GLY A 60 12.30 -1.96 -4.36
CA GLY A 60 11.60 -2.50 -3.21
C GLY A 60 11.73 -4.02 -3.14
N GLN A 61 11.47 -4.58 -1.95
CA GLN A 61 11.40 -6.02 -1.76
C GLN A 61 9.98 -6.40 -1.38
N TRP A 62 9.30 -7.12 -2.26
CA TRP A 62 7.93 -7.57 -2.07
C TRP A 62 7.82 -9.07 -2.22
N LEU A 63 7.24 -9.74 -1.22
CA LEU A 63 7.08 -11.20 -1.19
C LEU A 63 8.39 -11.99 -1.39
N GLY A 64 9.53 -11.40 -0.99
CA GLY A 64 10.86 -12.01 -1.15
C GLY A 64 11.52 -11.74 -2.50
N PHE A 65 10.86 -11.04 -3.43
CA PHE A 65 11.40 -10.64 -4.72
C PHE A 65 11.83 -9.18 -4.71
N VAL A 66 12.91 -8.86 -5.41
CA VAL A 66 13.29 -7.48 -5.70
C VAL A 66 12.45 -7.02 -6.89
N THR A 67 11.68 -5.96 -6.69
CA THR A 67 10.84 -5.35 -7.73
C THR A 67 11.27 -3.92 -7.98
N ASP A 68 11.27 -3.52 -9.25
CA ASP A 68 11.35 -2.11 -9.63
C ASP A 68 10.08 -1.42 -9.17
N THR A 69 10.15 -0.82 -7.99
CA THR A 69 9.08 -0.02 -7.40
C THR A 69 9.21 1.42 -7.85
N ILE A 70 9.68 1.71 -9.07
CA ILE A 70 9.94 3.08 -9.53
C ILE A 70 8.72 3.97 -9.20
N CYS A 71 8.93 4.94 -8.31
CA CYS A 71 7.90 5.84 -7.76
C CYS A 71 6.76 5.19 -6.93
N SER A 72 6.95 3.99 -6.40
CA SER A 72 6.01 3.25 -5.57
C SER A 72 6.54 3.12 -4.13
N LEU A 73 5.65 2.76 -3.20
CA LEU A 73 5.97 2.58 -1.79
C LEU A 73 5.62 1.18 -1.30
N GLU A 74 6.03 0.83 -0.09
CA GLU A 74 5.67 -0.43 0.55
C GLU A 74 4.98 -0.12 1.88
N PHE A 75 3.76 -0.62 2.07
CA PHE A 75 3.07 -0.53 3.35
C PHE A 75 2.69 -1.92 3.84
N LEU A 76 2.92 -2.14 5.12
CA LEU A 76 2.48 -3.32 5.85
C LEU A 76 1.42 -2.91 6.88
N LEU A 77 0.27 -3.59 6.86
CA LEU A 77 -0.87 -3.36 7.74
C LEU A 77 -0.79 -4.08 9.09
#